data_AF-A0A485D271-F1
#
_entry.id   AF-A0A485D271-F1
#
_cell.length_a   1.000
_cell.length_b   1.000
_cell.length_c   1.000
_cell.angle_alpha   90.00
_cell.angle_beta   90.00
_cell.angle_gamma   90.00
#
_symmetry.space_group_name_H-M   'P 1'
#
loop_
_entity.id
_entity.type
_entity.pdbx_description
1 polymer ?
#
loop_
_entity_poly.entity_id
_entity_poly.type
_entity_poly.pdbx_seq_one_letter_code
_entity_poly.pdbx_strand_id
1 'polypeptide(L)'
;MRFYPVSEAELDQLREDFREGRAAVRIEETVFDFPAHLQFLDANADEIAQFRQLQSAAFEAEVERWHLDDQQEIVDIQSPAQSEAVDDDALAVTADMNGNIWKVLVNPGDTVEAGQTLIIVEAMKMELAISAPQAGVVKRIGCQPGRPVSPGDVLLWLE
;
A
#
# COMPACT_ATOMS: atom_id res chain seq x y z
N MET A 1 13.91 12.48 22.01
CA MET A 1 13.34 11.12 22.03
C MET A 1 14.46 10.13 21.79
N ARG A 2 14.59 9.08 22.60
CA ARG A 2 15.58 8.02 22.38
C ARG A 2 14.83 6.71 22.20
N PHE A 3 15.20 5.96 21.17
CA PHE A 3 14.67 4.62 20.95
C PHE A 3 15.58 3.59 21.63
N TYR A 4 14.98 2.49 22.04
CA TYR A 4 15.70 1.30 22.48
C TYR A 4 15.06 0.09 21.81
N PRO A 5 15.84 -0.94 21.46
CA PRO A 5 15.32 -2.10 20.76
C PRO A 5 14.40 -2.91 21.68
N VAL A 6 13.29 -3.38 21.11
CA VAL A 6 12.34 -4.33 21.72
C VAL A 6 11.89 -5.31 20.63
N SER A 7 11.48 -6.51 21.04
CA SER A 7 10.79 -7.44 20.16
C SER A 7 9.35 -7.00 19.87
N GLU A 8 8.73 -7.58 18.84
CA GLU A 8 7.33 -7.36 18.50
C GLU A 8 6.39 -7.69 19.68
N ALA A 9 6.58 -8.86 20.29
CA ALA A 9 5.77 -9.30 21.43
C ALA A 9 5.89 -8.36 22.64
N GLU A 10 7.10 -7.85 22.92
CA GLU A 10 7.30 -6.85 23.97
C GLU A 10 6.62 -5.52 23.63
N LEU A 11 6.68 -5.09 22.37
CA LEU A 11 6.04 -3.86 21.92
C LEU A 11 4.51 -3.94 22.04
N ASP A 12 3.92 -5.07 21.71
CA ASP A 12 2.48 -5.29 21.85
C ASP A 12 2.05 -5.28 23.31
N GLN A 13 2.81 -5.96 24.18
CA GLN A 13 2.56 -5.92 25.62
C GLN A 13 2.67 -4.49 26.18
N LEU A 14 3.70 -3.73 25.78
CA LEU A 14 3.86 -2.33 26.18
C LEU A 14 2.71 -1.44 25.72
N ARG A 15 2.15 -1.68 24.53
CA ARG A 15 0.98 -0.94 24.01
C ARG A 15 -0.28 -1.21 24.83
N GLU A 16 -0.54 -2.47 25.17
CA GLU A 16 -1.68 -2.84 26.02
C GLU A 16 -1.54 -2.28 27.43
N ASP A 17 -0.35 -2.43 28.03
CA ASP A 17 -0.08 -1.90 29.37
C ASP A 17 -0.15 -0.37 29.39
N PHE A 18 0.28 0.32 28.34
CA PHE A 18 0.15 1.78 28.25
C PHE A 18 -1.33 2.21 28.14
N ARG A 19 -2.13 1.51 27.32
CA ARG A 19 -3.58 1.77 27.19
C ARG A 19 -4.31 1.62 28.52
N GLU A 20 -3.91 0.64 29.32
CA GLU A 20 -4.49 0.34 30.62
C GLU A 20 -3.82 1.09 31.78
N GLY A 21 -2.85 1.98 31.49
CA GLY A 21 -2.17 2.82 32.48
C GLY A 21 -1.17 2.09 33.37
N ARG A 22 -0.79 0.84 33.03
CA ARG A 22 0.23 0.04 33.72
C ARG A 22 1.67 0.32 33.26
N ALA A 23 1.85 0.83 32.05
CA ALA A 23 3.15 1.24 31.55
C ALA A 23 3.29 2.77 31.55
N ALA A 24 4.45 3.26 31.98
CA ALA A 24 4.79 4.68 31.97
C ALA A 24 5.96 4.95 31.01
N VAL A 25 5.91 6.09 30.32
CA VAL A 25 7.04 6.57 29.53
C VAL A 25 8.11 7.09 30.47
N ARG A 26 9.36 6.68 30.26
CA ARG A 26 10.51 7.27 30.97
C ARG A 26 10.70 8.70 30.49
N ILE A 27 10.49 9.65 31.39
CA ILE A 27 10.67 11.08 31.13
C ILE A 27 11.74 11.60 32.09
N GLU A 28 12.73 12.28 31.54
CA GLU A 28 13.80 12.93 32.29
C GLU A 28 13.74 14.42 32.04
N GLU A 29 13.60 15.21 33.12
CA GLU A 29 13.68 16.66 33.05
C GLU A 29 15.14 17.07 32.90
N THR A 30 15.46 17.76 31.81
CA THR A 30 16.82 18.18 31.47
C THR A 30 16.78 19.54 30.78
N VAL A 31 17.95 20.18 30.64
CA VAL A 31 18.11 21.45 29.93
C VAL A 31 18.95 21.21 28.68
N PHE A 32 18.50 21.77 27.56
CA PHE A 32 19.27 21.80 26.33
C PHE A 32 20.17 23.05 26.30
N ASP A 33 21.47 22.83 26.37
CA ASP A 33 22.48 23.90 26.24
C ASP A 33 22.79 24.13 24.75
N PHE A 34 22.24 25.22 24.21
CA PHE A 34 22.41 25.55 22.80
C PHE A 34 23.85 25.94 22.43
N PRO A 35 24.57 26.80 23.20
CA PRO A 35 25.99 27.03 22.98
C PRO A 35 26.85 25.76 22.96
N ALA A 36 26.65 24.84 23.90
CA ALA A 36 27.37 23.57 23.92
C ALA A 36 27.04 22.71 22.69
N HIS A 37 25.78 22.74 22.22
CA HIS A 37 25.40 22.06 20.98
C HIS A 37 26.09 22.66 19.75
N LEU A 38 26.20 23.99 19.65
CA LEU A 38 26.94 24.63 18.55
C LEU A 38 28.42 24.23 18.54
N GLN A 39 29.06 24.15 19.71
CA GLN A 39 30.43 23.65 19.83
C GLN A 39 30.55 22.19 19.38
N PHE A 40 29.58 21.34 19.74
CA PHE A 40 29.53 19.97 19.25
C PHE A 40 29.40 19.92 17.71
N LEU A 41 28.54 20.76 17.10
CA LEU A 41 28.39 20.81 15.65
C LEU A 41 29.68 21.27 14.95
N ASP A 42 30.35 22.28 15.49
CA ASP A 42 31.62 22.80 14.96
C ASP A 42 32.73 21.73 15.05
N ALA A 43 32.84 21.06 16.21
CA ALA A 43 33.82 20.01 16.43
C ALA A 43 33.64 18.78 15.53
N ASN A 44 32.43 18.55 15.00
CA ASN A 44 32.09 17.41 14.13
C ASN A 44 31.72 17.86 12.70
N ALA A 45 32.06 19.09 12.31
CA ALA A 45 31.59 19.70 11.06
C ALA A 45 31.97 18.88 9.82
N ASP A 46 33.18 18.35 9.76
CA ASP A 46 33.69 17.58 8.63
C ASP A 46 32.93 16.25 8.45
N GLU A 47 32.71 15.50 9.54
CA GLU A 47 31.95 14.24 9.50
C GLU A 47 30.49 14.49 9.11
N ILE A 48 29.88 15.56 9.64
CA ILE A 48 28.50 15.97 9.28
C ILE A 48 28.43 16.32 7.79
N ALA A 49 29.40 17.07 7.27
CA ALA A 49 29.44 17.46 5.86
C ALA A 49 29.60 16.24 4.95
N GLN A 50 30.53 15.34 5.29
CA GLN A 50 30.76 14.10 4.55
C GLN A 50 29.50 13.22 4.51
N PHE A 51 28.83 13.03 5.66
CA PHE A 51 27.60 12.27 5.73
C PHE A 51 26.49 12.89 4.87
N ARG A 52 26.30 14.22 4.95
CA ARG A 52 25.29 14.93 4.15
C ARG A 52 25.54 14.80 2.65
N GLN A 53 26.80 14.85 2.22
CA GLN A 53 27.13 14.67 0.81
C GLN A 53 26.78 13.26 0.31
N LEU A 54 27.14 12.23 1.08
CA LEU A 54 26.80 10.85 0.76
C LEU A 54 25.29 10.63 0.74
N GLN A 55 24.57 11.19 1.71
CA GLN A 55 23.11 11.13 1.77
C GLN A 55 22.47 11.79 0.54
N SER A 56 22.90 13.00 0.15
CA SER A 56 22.34 13.71 -1.00
C SER A 56 22.55 12.93 -2.30
N ALA A 57 23.77 12.44 -2.52
CA ALA A 57 24.09 11.65 -3.71
C ALA A 57 23.29 10.34 -3.78
N ALA A 58 23.16 9.64 -2.64
CA ALA A 58 22.35 8.42 -2.57
C ALA A 58 20.85 8.72 -2.78
N PHE A 59 20.34 9.83 -2.24
CA PHE A 59 18.96 10.26 -2.41
C PHE A 59 18.66 10.63 -3.87
N GLU A 60 19.54 11.39 -4.53
CA GLU A 60 19.41 11.74 -5.94
C GLU A 60 19.38 10.49 -6.83
N ALA A 61 20.30 9.54 -6.60
CA ALA A 61 20.32 8.27 -7.32
C ALA A 61 19.05 7.43 -7.10
N GLU A 62 18.49 7.45 -5.89
CA GLU A 62 17.23 6.77 -5.56
C GLU A 62 16.04 7.42 -6.29
N VAL A 63 15.96 8.75 -6.26
CA VAL A 63 14.90 9.52 -6.92
C VAL A 63 14.93 9.32 -8.44
N GLU A 64 16.11 9.34 -9.06
CA GLU A 64 16.25 9.03 -10.49
C GLU A 64 15.74 7.62 -10.82
N ARG A 65 16.05 6.63 -9.96
CA ARG A 65 15.56 5.26 -10.15
C ARG A 65 14.03 5.19 -10.07
N TRP A 66 13.41 5.82 -9.06
CA TRP A 66 11.95 5.87 -8.96
C TRP A 66 11.30 6.54 -10.16
N HIS A 67 11.89 7.63 -10.68
CA HIS A 67 11.36 8.26 -11.89
C HIS A 67 11.39 7.35 -13.12
N LEU A 68 12.37 6.46 -13.23
CA LEU A 68 12.45 5.47 -14.31
C LEU A 68 11.44 4.34 -14.09
N ASP A 69 11.34 3.83 -12.86
CA ASP A 69 10.38 2.78 -12.49
C ASP A 69 8.93 3.26 -12.68
N ASP A 70 8.58 4.47 -12.20
CA ASP A 70 7.25 5.08 -12.38
C ASP A 70 6.90 5.23 -13.88
N GLN A 71 7.86 5.65 -14.70
CA GLN A 71 7.66 5.76 -16.15
C GLN A 71 7.36 4.38 -16.76
N GLN A 72 8.05 3.34 -16.31
CA GLN A 72 7.84 1.99 -16.77
C GLN A 72 6.50 1.41 -16.29
N GLU A 73 6.13 1.63 -15.03
CA GLU A 73 4.81 1.23 -14.49
C GLU A 73 3.66 1.92 -15.23
N ILE A 74 3.77 3.22 -15.52
CA ILE A 74 2.74 3.94 -16.31
C ILE A 74 2.56 3.30 -17.70
N VAL A 75 3.65 2.88 -18.35
CA VAL A 75 3.59 2.18 -19.65
C VAL A 75 2.89 0.82 -19.51
N ASP A 76 3.20 0.07 -18.47
CA ASP A 76 2.58 -1.25 -18.22
C ASP A 76 1.08 -1.11 -17.89
N ILE A 77 0.69 -0.10 -17.11
CA ILE A 77 -0.71 0.20 -16.75
C ILE A 77 -1.49 0.76 -17.95
N GLN A 78 -0.86 1.48 -18.88
CA GLN A 78 -1.54 1.99 -20.07
C GLN A 78 -1.61 0.98 -21.22
N SER A 79 -0.83 -0.10 -21.16
CA SER A 79 -0.88 -1.15 -22.18
C SER A 79 -2.26 -1.83 -22.14
N PRO A 80 -3.02 -1.84 -23.26
CA PRO A 80 -4.35 -2.43 -23.25
C PRO A 80 -4.24 -3.94 -23.01
N ALA A 81 -4.93 -4.43 -21.98
CA ALA A 81 -5.21 -5.85 -21.86
C ALA A 81 -6.00 -6.26 -23.12
N GLN A 82 -5.50 -7.25 -23.86
CA GLN A 82 -6.15 -7.72 -25.08
C GLN A 82 -7.54 -8.27 -24.73
N SER A 83 -8.57 -7.49 -25.05
CA SER A 83 -9.97 -7.89 -24.96
C SER A 83 -10.40 -8.41 -26.32
N GLU A 84 -10.20 -9.70 -26.58
CA GLU A 84 -11.00 -10.37 -27.62
C GLU A 84 -12.46 -10.36 -27.17
N ALA A 85 -13.32 -9.87 -28.06
CA ALA A 85 -14.76 -9.84 -27.86
C ALA A 85 -15.31 -11.26 -28.02
N VAL A 86 -16.05 -11.74 -27.02
CA VAL A 86 -16.82 -12.98 -27.12
C VAL A 86 -18.21 -12.73 -26.54
N ASP A 87 -19.19 -13.03 -27.39
CA ASP A 87 -20.61 -13.20 -27.11
C ASP A 87 -20.80 -14.56 -26.42
N ASP A 88 -21.31 -14.56 -25.19
CA ASP A 88 -21.86 -15.74 -24.51
C ASP A 88 -22.59 -15.27 -23.24
N ASP A 89 -23.66 -15.96 -22.83
CA ASP A 89 -24.66 -15.67 -21.77
C ASP A 89 -24.13 -15.40 -20.32
N ALA A 90 -22.86 -15.02 -20.15
CA ALA A 90 -22.22 -14.79 -18.85
C ALA A 90 -22.61 -13.45 -18.22
N LEU A 91 -22.87 -13.47 -16.91
CA LEU A 91 -23.22 -12.30 -16.11
C LEU A 91 -21.96 -11.47 -15.81
N ALA A 92 -21.95 -10.23 -16.30
CA ALA A 92 -20.89 -9.26 -16.00
C ALA A 92 -21.03 -8.72 -14.56
N VAL A 93 -19.93 -8.79 -13.79
CA VAL A 93 -19.81 -8.11 -12.49
C VAL A 93 -19.04 -6.81 -12.71
N THR A 94 -19.66 -5.69 -12.36
CA THR A 94 -19.11 -4.34 -12.59
C THR A 94 -18.69 -3.66 -11.30
N ALA A 95 -17.77 -2.70 -11.38
CA ALA A 95 -17.51 -1.78 -10.29
C ALA A 95 -18.71 -0.86 -10.06
N ASP A 96 -19.04 -0.58 -8.81
CA ASP A 96 -20.09 0.36 -8.37
C ASP A 96 -19.50 1.70 -7.90
N MET A 97 -18.17 1.81 -7.82
CA MET A 97 -17.46 2.95 -7.29
C MET A 97 -16.16 3.25 -8.05
N ASN A 98 -15.63 4.45 -7.85
CA ASN A 98 -14.29 4.81 -8.31
C ASN A 98 -13.26 4.34 -7.29
N GLY A 99 -12.16 3.74 -7.75
CA GLY A 99 -11.06 3.30 -6.89
C GLY A 99 -9.95 2.60 -7.68
N ASN A 100 -9.07 1.89 -6.98
CA ASN A 100 -8.06 1.02 -7.58
C ASN A 100 -8.35 -0.43 -7.20
N ILE A 101 -8.15 -1.39 -8.11
CA ILE A 101 -8.19 -2.80 -7.74
C ILE A 101 -7.04 -3.08 -6.77
N TRP A 102 -7.39 -3.47 -5.55
CA TRP A 102 -6.42 -3.84 -4.52
C TRP A 102 -6.05 -5.30 -4.65
N LYS A 103 -7.05 -6.18 -4.68
CA LYS A 103 -6.86 -7.64 -4.76
C LYS A 103 -7.94 -8.28 -5.61
N VAL A 104 -7.55 -9.30 -6.36
CA VAL A 104 -8.46 -10.24 -7.01
C VAL A 104 -8.36 -11.55 -6.23
N LEU A 105 -9.47 -12.03 -5.66
CA LEU A 105 -9.50 -13.17 -4.73
C LEU A 105 -9.87 -14.49 -5.41
N VAL A 106 -10.17 -14.46 -6.70
CA VAL A 106 -10.64 -15.60 -7.49
C VAL A 106 -9.84 -15.74 -8.78
N ASN A 107 -9.88 -16.92 -9.38
CA ASN A 107 -9.28 -17.23 -10.67
C ASN A 107 -10.35 -17.71 -11.65
N PRO A 108 -10.12 -17.62 -12.98
CA PRO A 108 -10.96 -18.29 -13.96
C PRO A 108 -11.06 -19.79 -13.66
N GLY A 109 -12.29 -20.31 -13.63
CA GLY A 109 -12.64 -21.70 -13.29
C GLY A 109 -13.12 -21.90 -11.86
N ASP A 110 -12.98 -20.92 -10.97
CA ASP A 110 -13.40 -21.05 -9.57
C ASP A 110 -14.94 -21.01 -9.45
N THR A 111 -15.52 -21.92 -8.66
CA THR A 111 -16.93 -21.84 -8.25
C THR A 111 -17.08 -20.88 -7.09
N VAL A 112 -18.06 -19.98 -7.17
CA VAL A 112 -18.35 -18.95 -6.17
C VAL A 112 -19.80 -19.01 -5.71
N GLU A 113 -20.05 -18.62 -4.47
CA GLU A 113 -21.40 -18.49 -3.91
C GLU A 113 -21.93 -17.05 -4.02
N ALA A 114 -23.25 -16.88 -4.02
CA ALA A 114 -23.86 -15.55 -3.95
C ALA A 114 -23.40 -14.80 -2.69
N GLY A 115 -22.92 -13.57 -2.85
CA GLY A 115 -22.37 -12.75 -1.77
C GLY A 115 -20.88 -12.96 -1.49
N GLN A 116 -20.24 -14.01 -2.05
CA GLN A 116 -18.81 -14.24 -1.88
C GLN A 116 -17.99 -13.07 -2.44
N THR A 117 -17.01 -12.59 -1.69
CA THR A 117 -16.12 -11.51 -2.15
C THR A 117 -15.22 -12.01 -3.28
N LEU A 118 -15.26 -11.31 -4.41
CA LEU A 118 -14.48 -11.65 -5.61
C LEU A 118 -13.26 -10.75 -5.75
N ILE A 119 -13.45 -9.45 -5.52
CA ILE A 119 -12.45 -8.41 -5.73
C ILE A 119 -12.53 -7.43 -4.56
N ILE A 120 -11.38 -6.89 -4.16
CA ILE A 120 -11.28 -5.77 -3.21
C ILE A 120 -10.83 -4.55 -4.01
N VAL A 121 -11.58 -3.47 -3.89
CA VAL A 121 -11.27 -2.14 -4.43
C VAL A 121 -10.81 -1.25 -3.28
N GLU A 122 -9.69 -0.56 -3.45
CA GLU A 122 -9.27 0.51 -2.55
C GLU A 122 -9.86 1.83 -3.03
N ALA A 123 -10.65 2.48 -2.18
CA ALA A 123 -11.20 3.80 -2.43
C ALA A 123 -11.26 4.62 -1.14
N MET A 124 -10.89 5.89 -1.20
CA MET A 124 -10.94 6.81 -0.05
C MET A 124 -10.23 6.28 1.23
N LYS A 125 -9.11 5.58 1.07
CA LYS A 125 -8.34 4.91 2.15
C LYS A 125 -9.10 3.77 2.85
N MET A 126 -10.10 3.22 2.18
CA MET A 126 -10.89 2.08 2.65
C MET A 126 -10.81 0.94 1.64
N GLU A 127 -10.89 -0.29 2.15
CA GLU A 127 -11.06 -1.49 1.34
C GLU A 127 -12.57 -1.78 1.20
N LEU A 128 -13.05 -1.89 -0.04
CA LEU A 128 -14.45 -2.21 -0.36
C LEU A 128 -14.52 -3.50 -1.19
N ALA A 129 -15.38 -4.40 -0.74
CA ALA A 129 -15.57 -5.71 -1.35
C ALA A 129 -16.59 -5.65 -2.49
N ILE A 130 -16.23 -6.17 -3.65
CA ILE A 130 -17.15 -6.49 -4.74
C ILE A 130 -17.53 -7.96 -4.62
N SER A 131 -18.79 -8.22 -4.32
CA SER A 131 -19.34 -9.55 -4.09
C SER A 131 -20.03 -10.13 -5.33
N ALA A 132 -20.08 -11.46 -5.41
CA ALA A 132 -20.79 -12.18 -6.45
C ALA A 132 -22.32 -11.93 -6.34
N PRO A 133 -23.00 -11.46 -7.41
CA PRO A 133 -24.45 -11.26 -7.39
C PRO A 133 -25.23 -12.58 -7.33
N GLN A 134 -24.64 -13.68 -7.79
CA GLN A 134 -25.21 -15.02 -7.76
C GLN A 134 -24.10 -16.08 -7.64
N ALA A 135 -24.48 -17.31 -7.30
CA ALA A 135 -23.57 -18.45 -7.38
C ALA A 135 -23.30 -18.80 -8.84
N GLY A 136 -22.08 -19.24 -9.15
CA GLY A 136 -21.67 -19.55 -10.52
C GLY A 136 -20.19 -19.91 -10.61
N VAL A 137 -19.65 -19.96 -11.81
CA VAL A 137 -18.24 -20.20 -12.10
C VAL A 137 -17.61 -18.95 -12.71
N VAL A 138 -16.44 -18.55 -12.22
CA VAL A 138 -15.70 -17.41 -12.77
C VAL A 138 -15.20 -17.77 -14.17
N LYS A 139 -15.78 -17.17 -15.21
CA LYS A 139 -15.41 -17.44 -16.59
C LYS A 139 -14.13 -16.72 -17.00
N ARG A 140 -14.03 -15.43 -16.65
CA ARG A 140 -12.92 -14.56 -17.02
C ARG A 140 -12.80 -13.41 -16.05
N ILE A 141 -11.57 -12.93 -15.86
CA ILE A 141 -11.25 -11.72 -15.09
C ILE A 141 -10.76 -10.65 -16.05
N GLY A 142 -11.37 -9.48 -16.01
CA GLY A 142 -11.10 -8.32 -16.87
C GLY A 142 -10.26 -7.23 -16.21
N CYS A 143 -9.90 -7.40 -14.94
CA CYS A 143 -9.14 -6.44 -14.16
C CYS A 143 -7.88 -7.04 -13.52
N GLN A 144 -6.96 -6.19 -13.04
CA GLN A 144 -5.74 -6.59 -12.36
C GLN A 144 -5.44 -5.64 -11.20
N PRO A 145 -4.77 -6.09 -10.12
CA PRO A 145 -4.33 -5.22 -9.04
C PRO A 145 -3.55 -4.00 -9.55
N GLY A 146 -3.75 -2.85 -8.92
CA GLY A 146 -3.13 -1.57 -9.29
C GLY A 146 -3.85 -0.79 -10.40
N ARG A 147 -4.81 -1.40 -11.12
CA ARG A 147 -5.60 -0.68 -12.13
C ARG A 147 -6.66 0.22 -11.50
N PRO A 148 -6.83 1.46 -11.99
CA PRO A 148 -7.98 2.26 -11.63
C PRO A 148 -9.26 1.68 -12.23
N VAL A 149 -10.38 1.85 -11.52
CA VAL A 149 -11.72 1.47 -11.95
C VAL A 149 -12.69 2.61 -11.71
N SER A 150 -13.68 2.71 -12.59
CA SER A 150 -14.81 3.64 -12.53
C SER A 150 -16.13 2.87 -12.40
N PRO A 151 -17.20 3.50 -11.88
CA PRO A 151 -18.52 2.89 -11.85
C PRO A 151 -18.96 2.43 -13.24
N GLY A 152 -19.37 1.17 -13.35
CA GLY A 152 -19.79 0.54 -14.60
C GLY A 152 -18.68 -0.24 -15.32
N ASP A 153 -17.41 -0.12 -14.91
CA ASP A 153 -16.34 -0.92 -15.50
C ASP A 153 -16.55 -2.40 -15.19
N VAL A 154 -16.52 -3.24 -16.22
CA VAL A 154 -16.67 -4.70 -16.07
C VAL A 154 -15.38 -5.28 -15.50
N LEU A 155 -15.50 -5.95 -14.36
CA LEU A 155 -14.36 -6.51 -13.63
C LEU A 155 -14.13 -7.99 -13.93
N LEU A 156 -15.21 -8.77 -14.04
CA LEU A 156 -15.18 -10.19 -14.36
C LEU A 156 -16.53 -10.67 -14.89
N TRP A 157 -16.57 -11.91 -15.38
CA TRP A 157 -17.78 -12.58 -15.88
C TRP A 157 -18.03 -13.88 -15.11
N LEU A 158 -19.28 -14.11 -14.72
CA LEU A 158 -19.76 -15.33 -14.09
C LEU A 158 -20.65 -16.13 -15.05
N GLU A 159 -20.50 -17.45 -15.05
CA GLU A 159 -21.38 -18.40 -15.75
C GLU A 159 -22.19 -19.24 -14.76
#